data_AF-A0A351MG80-F1
#
_entry.id   AF-A0A351MG80-F1
#
_cell.length_a   1.000
_cell.length_b   1.000
_cell.length_c   1.000
_cell.angle_alpha   90.00
_cell.angle_beta   90.00
_cell.angle_gamma   90.00
#
_symmetry.space_group_name_H-M   'P 1'
#
loop_
_entity.id
_entity.type
_entity.pdbx_description
1 polymer ?
#
loop_
_entity_poly.entity_id
_entity_poly.type
_entity_poly.pdbx_seq_one_letter_code
_entity_poly.pdbx_strand_id
1 'polypeptide(L)'
;MQGTVTDQGLTLADGRRVGWSDVYHVDWTEKEAVIATAVGMVHTARADGLRAEAKIAPWEAQRDAAMDAADPLTAAEWTGAPPRRIHVQPPKLGRVGQFVVRLLNSLAVTAMIVAILVVNRDAWGPAAVVMFVVMLVVSLVVIWVVSAPRLTRTPTGIQLNARRIPWRDIQRADLITIRTNKQTVTFLQLQTRQGRIGLPKAYQNWLELCDEVRAAVTYRTRAAAADLARGVYAPMPTSADHGLWLDGRGLSVIKGDSVKQYPLSSLQAPEWTGDGPTIRAGGKDVGAETFFDSGLLAQQLERRLGIELQEVTTAEGDLHPEVLERWLGVAPGGVLRCRLHTAAIAGGLLVAGLGFWFARSMATIGGRADPESIGVALQIGIIVLIGLSALLGSARRIDADAQGLAVRRGRQRALYAWADLTDIKSYSFETTITTASGDTIRLSRWASGSKRVLGLVRRLLSVKYSGVSLPSTAPIPETALTVTPAGPATASAEGGLSVAPAPQQRLDANHIRTTQDDPSVRA
;
A
#
# COMPACT_ATOMS: atom_id res chain seq x y z
N MET A 1 -8.34 9.24 -27.93
CA MET A 1 -8.77 9.01 -29.34
C MET A 1 -9.76 7.84 -29.42
N GLN A 2 -10.57 7.73 -30.47
CA GLN A 2 -11.46 6.57 -30.70
C GLN A 2 -10.85 5.61 -31.72
N GLY A 3 -11.12 4.30 -31.60
CA GLY A 3 -10.65 3.29 -32.54
C GLY A 3 -11.42 1.97 -32.47
N THR A 4 -11.06 1.05 -33.37
CA THR A 4 -11.64 -0.29 -33.46
C THR A 4 -10.55 -1.34 -33.61
N VAL A 5 -10.78 -2.53 -33.04
CA VAL A 5 -9.85 -3.65 -33.12
C VAL A 5 -10.06 -4.44 -34.42
N THR A 6 -8.96 -4.76 -35.08
CA THR A 6 -8.88 -5.54 -36.33
C THR A 6 -7.84 -6.64 -36.18
N ASP A 7 -7.77 -7.58 -37.12
CA ASP A 7 -6.80 -8.67 -37.07
C ASP A 7 -5.34 -8.19 -37.12
N GLN A 8 -5.10 -7.02 -37.73
CA GLN A 8 -3.77 -6.43 -37.92
C GLN A 8 -3.36 -5.48 -36.78
N GLY A 9 -4.26 -5.20 -35.84
CA GLY A 9 -4.05 -4.23 -34.75
C GLY A 9 -5.24 -3.30 -34.57
N LEU A 10 -4.99 -2.05 -34.21
CA LEU A 10 -6.03 -1.02 -34.05
C LEU A 10 -6.15 -0.15 -35.29
N THR A 11 -7.37 0.12 -35.72
CA THR A 11 -7.66 1.18 -36.70
C THR A 11 -8.28 2.35 -35.95
N LEU A 12 -7.62 3.51 -36.01
CA LEU A 12 -8.10 4.74 -35.39
C LEU A 12 -9.22 5.37 -36.22
N ALA A 13 -10.00 6.26 -35.60
CA ALA A 13 -11.07 6.98 -36.29
C ALA A 13 -10.59 7.85 -37.46
N ASP A 14 -9.32 8.26 -37.46
CA ASP A 14 -8.67 9.02 -38.55
C ASP A 14 -8.10 8.14 -39.68
N GLY A 15 -8.32 6.83 -39.62
CA GLY A 15 -7.87 5.85 -40.61
C GLY A 15 -6.44 5.35 -40.40
N ARG A 16 -5.66 5.92 -39.47
CA ARG A 16 -4.33 5.40 -39.15
C ARG A 16 -4.44 4.01 -38.49
N ARG A 17 -3.45 3.17 -38.76
CA ARG A 17 -3.33 1.84 -38.17
C ARG A 17 -2.19 1.78 -37.16
N VAL A 18 -2.43 1.11 -36.05
CA VAL A 18 -1.44 0.81 -35.02
C VAL A 18 -1.29 -0.71 -34.95
N GLY A 19 -0.11 -1.22 -35.28
CA GLY A 19 0.17 -2.66 -35.25
C GLY A 19 0.21 -3.23 -33.83
N TRP A 20 0.03 -4.54 -33.67
CA TRP A 20 0.05 -5.21 -32.37
C TRP A 20 1.36 -5.02 -31.57
N SER A 21 2.47 -4.78 -32.26
CA SER A 21 3.77 -4.43 -31.63
C SER A 21 3.76 -3.09 -30.90
N ASP A 22 2.83 -2.21 -31.27
CA ASP A 22 2.71 -0.84 -30.76
C ASP A 22 1.45 -0.63 -29.91
N VAL A 23 0.72 -1.71 -29.62
CA VAL A 23 -0.31 -1.76 -28.58
C VAL A 23 0.37 -2.21 -27.31
N TYR A 24 0.19 -1.55 -26.18
CA TYR A 24 0.97 -1.83 -24.96
C TYR A 24 0.16 -2.55 -23.89
N HIS A 25 -1.03 -2.03 -23.59
CA HIS A 25 -1.88 -2.51 -22.50
C HIS A 25 -3.35 -2.18 -22.76
N VAL A 26 -4.26 -2.95 -22.16
CA VAL A 26 -5.70 -2.68 -22.15
C VAL A 26 -6.12 -2.40 -20.71
N ASP A 27 -6.64 -1.19 -20.48
CA ASP A 27 -7.30 -0.80 -19.25
C ASP A 27 -8.80 -0.64 -19.49
N TRP A 28 -9.55 -0.42 -18.42
CA TRP A 28 -11.00 -0.47 -18.45
C TRP A 28 -11.62 0.71 -17.73
N THR A 29 -12.68 1.24 -18.31
CA THR A 29 -13.65 2.08 -17.61
C THR A 29 -14.94 1.29 -17.40
N GLU A 30 -15.94 1.95 -16.80
CA GLU A 30 -17.26 1.34 -16.67
C GLU A 30 -17.89 1.05 -18.05
N LYS A 31 -17.65 1.91 -19.04
CA LYS A 31 -18.37 1.89 -20.33
C LYS A 31 -17.57 1.28 -21.48
N GLU A 32 -16.24 1.35 -21.42
CA GLU A 32 -15.38 1.10 -22.58
C GLU A 32 -14.01 0.55 -22.15
N ALA A 33 -13.21 0.11 -23.13
CA ALA A 33 -11.81 -0.26 -22.95
C ALA A 33 -10.91 0.88 -23.42
N VAL A 34 -9.85 1.16 -22.67
CA VAL A 34 -8.84 2.19 -22.97
C VAL A 34 -7.53 1.48 -23.24
N ILE A 35 -7.06 1.57 -24.49
CA ILE A 35 -5.90 0.83 -24.96
C ILE A 35 -4.73 1.80 -25.08
N ALA A 36 -3.66 1.52 -24.33
CA ALA A 36 -2.41 2.27 -24.41
C ALA A 36 -1.61 1.83 -25.64
N THR A 37 -1.12 2.79 -26.42
CA THR A 37 -0.40 2.54 -27.67
C THR A 37 0.77 3.49 -27.90
N ALA A 38 1.57 3.26 -28.95
CA ALA A 38 2.66 4.14 -29.37
C ALA A 38 2.21 5.55 -29.80
N VAL A 39 0.93 5.73 -30.14
CA VAL A 39 0.38 7.02 -30.59
C VAL A 39 -0.50 7.70 -29.54
N GLY A 40 -0.83 7.02 -28.44
CA GLY A 40 -1.64 7.55 -27.35
C GLY A 40 -2.63 6.53 -26.80
N MET A 41 -3.65 7.01 -26.09
CA MET A 41 -4.75 6.23 -25.56
C MET A 41 -5.89 6.13 -26.58
N VAL A 42 -6.35 4.91 -26.83
CA VAL A 42 -7.42 4.61 -27.78
C VAL A 42 -8.59 3.98 -27.04
N HIS A 43 -9.71 4.68 -27.05
CA HIS A 43 -10.98 4.24 -26.50
C HIS A 43 -11.68 3.36 -27.53
N THR A 44 -12.16 2.20 -27.07
CA THR A 44 -12.78 1.18 -27.92
C THR A 44 -13.94 0.52 -27.17
N ALA A 45 -14.82 -0.14 -27.91
CA ALA A 45 -15.87 -0.94 -27.31
C ALA A 45 -15.29 -2.03 -26.38
N ARG A 46 -16.03 -2.44 -25.35
CA ARG A 46 -15.54 -3.46 -24.40
C ARG A 46 -15.18 -4.79 -25.08
N ALA A 47 -15.96 -5.19 -26.08
CA ALA A 47 -15.68 -6.41 -26.86
C ALA A 47 -14.36 -6.30 -27.62
N ASP A 48 -14.05 -5.12 -28.15
CA ASP A 48 -12.77 -4.83 -28.82
C ASP A 48 -11.62 -4.89 -27.82
N GLY A 49 -11.79 -4.27 -26.64
CA GLY A 49 -10.83 -4.39 -25.54
C GLY A 49 -10.49 -5.83 -25.17
N LEU A 50 -11.50 -6.72 -25.11
CA LEU A 50 -11.27 -8.14 -24.79
C LEU A 50 -10.47 -8.84 -25.90
N ARG A 51 -10.78 -8.54 -27.17
CA ARG A 51 -10.01 -9.06 -28.31
C ARG A 51 -8.56 -8.57 -28.28
N ALA A 52 -8.35 -7.29 -27.95
CA ALA A 52 -7.02 -6.72 -27.81
C ALA A 52 -6.24 -7.34 -26.64
N GLU A 53 -6.87 -7.51 -25.48
CA GLU A 53 -6.26 -8.14 -24.30
C GLU A 53 -5.83 -9.57 -24.62
N ALA A 54 -6.71 -10.37 -25.26
CA ALA A 54 -6.38 -11.74 -25.67
C ALA A 54 -5.19 -11.81 -26.64
N LYS A 55 -4.96 -10.77 -27.44
CA LYS A 55 -3.81 -10.70 -28.36
C LYS A 55 -2.52 -10.28 -27.68
N ILE A 56 -2.56 -9.28 -26.79
CA ILE A 56 -1.34 -8.72 -26.19
C ILE A 56 -0.95 -9.36 -24.86
N ALA A 57 -1.89 -10.04 -24.21
CA ALA A 57 -1.74 -10.65 -22.89
C ALA A 57 -2.41 -12.04 -22.85
N PRO A 58 -1.98 -13.00 -23.69
CA PRO A 58 -2.61 -14.33 -23.77
C PRO A 58 -2.55 -15.11 -22.45
N TRP A 59 -1.60 -14.80 -21.57
CA TRP A 59 -1.50 -15.38 -20.22
C TRP A 59 -2.70 -15.02 -19.33
N GLU A 60 -3.43 -13.94 -19.60
CA GLU A 60 -4.61 -13.56 -18.81
C GLU A 60 -5.71 -14.64 -18.87
N ALA A 61 -5.83 -15.37 -19.99
CA ALA A 61 -6.77 -16.49 -20.10
C ALA A 61 -6.40 -17.64 -19.16
N GLN A 62 -5.10 -17.93 -18.99
CA GLN A 62 -4.62 -18.94 -18.05
C GLN A 62 -4.86 -18.51 -16.60
N ARG A 63 -4.61 -17.23 -16.30
CA ARG A 63 -4.90 -16.64 -14.98
C ARG A 63 -6.38 -16.72 -14.64
N ASP A 64 -7.25 -16.41 -15.59
CA ASP A 64 -8.70 -16.49 -15.41
C ASP A 64 -9.16 -17.93 -15.16
N ALA A 65 -8.66 -18.89 -15.95
CA ALA A 65 -8.96 -20.30 -15.78
C ALA A 65 -8.51 -20.83 -14.41
N ALA A 66 -7.32 -20.41 -13.92
CA ALA A 66 -6.84 -20.79 -12.60
C ALA A 66 -7.72 -20.23 -11.47
N MET A 67 -8.20 -18.98 -11.61
CA MET A 67 -9.13 -18.39 -10.64
C MET A 67 -10.48 -19.10 -10.61
N ASP A 68 -10.98 -19.53 -11.77
CA ASP A 68 -12.25 -20.27 -11.88
C ASP A 68 -12.12 -21.73 -11.39
N ALA A 69 -10.92 -22.31 -11.49
CA ALA A 69 -10.61 -23.68 -11.07
C ALA A 69 -10.11 -23.78 -9.61
N ALA A 70 -9.94 -22.66 -8.91
CA ALA A 70 -9.39 -22.67 -7.56
C ALA A 70 -10.28 -23.46 -6.60
N ASP A 71 -9.65 -24.29 -5.78
CA ASP A 71 -10.37 -25.13 -4.83
C ASP A 71 -11.01 -24.27 -3.70
N PRO A 72 -12.02 -24.81 -2.99
CA PRO A 72 -12.73 -24.05 -1.96
C PRO A 72 -11.87 -23.63 -0.75
N LEU A 73 -10.77 -24.33 -0.45
CA LEU A 73 -9.87 -23.95 0.65
C LEU A 73 -9.01 -22.78 0.22
N THR A 74 -8.45 -22.82 -0.98
CA THR A 74 -7.79 -21.66 -1.57
C THR A 74 -8.77 -20.49 -1.54
N ALA A 75 -9.97 -20.61 -2.13
CA ALA A 75 -11.00 -19.56 -2.16
C ALA A 75 -11.38 -19.00 -0.76
N ALA A 76 -11.26 -19.79 0.30
CA ALA A 76 -11.49 -19.34 1.67
C ALA A 76 -10.44 -18.29 2.13
N GLU A 77 -9.18 -18.42 1.69
CA GLU A 77 -8.09 -17.51 2.06
C GLU A 77 -8.32 -16.08 1.56
N TRP A 78 -8.94 -15.89 0.40
CA TRP A 78 -9.17 -14.58 -0.24
C TRP A 78 -10.56 -14.01 0.09
N THR A 79 -11.45 -14.82 0.64
CA THR A 79 -12.77 -14.37 1.10
C THR A 79 -12.80 -14.01 2.58
N GLY A 80 -11.81 -14.45 3.36
CA GLY A 80 -11.76 -14.29 4.82
C GLY A 80 -12.93 -15.00 5.51
N ALA A 81 -13.43 -16.07 4.89
CA ALA A 81 -14.54 -16.85 5.39
C ALA A 81 -14.28 -18.35 5.18
N PRO A 82 -14.76 -19.22 6.09
CA PRO A 82 -14.75 -20.65 5.88
C PRO A 82 -15.41 -21.02 4.53
N PRO A 83 -15.00 -22.15 3.91
CA PRO A 83 -15.58 -22.60 2.64
C PRO A 83 -17.11 -22.54 2.66
N ARG A 84 -17.71 -21.98 1.60
CA ARG A 84 -19.16 -21.81 1.41
C ARG A 84 -19.86 -20.76 2.30
N ARG A 85 -19.16 -19.97 3.11
CA ARG A 85 -19.76 -18.83 3.83
C ARG A 85 -19.54 -17.51 3.10
N ILE A 86 -20.55 -16.64 3.22
CA ILE A 86 -20.53 -15.28 2.70
C ILE A 86 -20.01 -14.37 3.81
N HIS A 87 -18.95 -13.59 3.53
CA HIS A 87 -18.48 -12.58 4.46
C HIS A 87 -19.10 -11.22 4.10
N VAL A 88 -19.99 -10.72 4.96
CA VAL A 88 -20.59 -9.39 4.81
C VAL A 88 -19.84 -8.43 5.72
N GLN A 89 -19.18 -7.42 5.14
CA GLN A 89 -18.55 -6.35 5.91
C GLN A 89 -19.44 -5.12 5.92
N PRO A 90 -20.12 -4.85 7.05
CA PRO A 90 -20.82 -3.58 7.21
C PRO A 90 -19.78 -2.44 7.35
N PRO A 91 -20.15 -1.21 6.94
CA PRO A 91 -19.34 -0.05 7.28
C PRO A 91 -19.19 0.10 8.80
N LYS A 92 -18.05 0.64 9.28
CA LYS A 92 -17.78 0.81 10.71
C LYS A 92 -18.90 1.61 11.41
N LEU A 93 -19.49 1.01 12.45
CA LEU A 93 -20.54 1.61 13.29
C LEU A 93 -20.19 3.00 13.86
N GLY A 94 -18.89 3.30 14.06
CA GLY A 94 -18.45 4.60 14.58
C GLY A 94 -18.84 5.79 13.69
N ARG A 95 -19.07 5.53 12.39
CA ARG A 95 -19.63 6.51 11.48
C ARG A 95 -21.12 6.71 11.78
N VAL A 96 -21.91 5.66 11.98
CA VAL A 96 -23.33 5.76 12.42
C VAL A 96 -23.45 6.57 13.71
N GLY A 97 -22.53 6.41 14.67
CA GLY A 97 -22.46 7.26 15.88
C GLY A 97 -22.17 8.74 15.56
N GLN A 98 -21.13 9.05 14.79
CA GLN A 98 -20.86 10.43 14.33
C GLN A 98 -21.98 11.00 13.45
N PHE A 99 -22.70 10.15 12.74
CA PHE A 99 -23.85 10.49 11.89
C PHE A 99 -25.09 10.78 12.72
N VAL A 100 -25.39 9.99 13.75
CA VAL A 100 -26.46 10.26 14.72
C VAL A 100 -26.15 11.55 15.48
N VAL A 101 -24.89 11.78 15.88
CA VAL A 101 -24.47 13.03 16.52
C VAL A 101 -24.62 14.24 15.57
N ARG A 102 -24.27 14.10 14.29
CA ARG A 102 -24.47 15.18 13.30
C ARG A 102 -25.93 15.42 12.98
N LEU A 103 -26.74 14.37 12.89
CA LEU A 103 -28.19 14.46 12.68
C LEU A 103 -28.89 15.10 13.89
N LEU A 104 -28.50 14.72 15.10
CA LEU A 104 -28.96 15.33 16.34
C LEU A 104 -28.56 16.81 16.41
N ASN A 105 -27.31 17.14 16.04
CA ASN A 105 -26.87 18.54 15.97
C ASN A 105 -27.61 19.33 14.89
N SER A 106 -27.86 18.76 13.71
CA SER A 106 -28.64 19.46 12.67
C SER A 106 -30.10 19.62 13.09
N LEU A 107 -30.70 18.62 13.73
CA LEU A 107 -32.05 18.72 14.30
C LEU A 107 -32.11 19.77 15.40
N ALA A 108 -31.11 19.82 16.29
CA ALA A 108 -31.02 20.80 17.38
C ALA A 108 -30.85 22.24 16.85
N VAL A 109 -29.96 22.45 15.88
CA VAL A 109 -29.77 23.77 15.24
C VAL A 109 -31.05 24.18 14.49
N THR A 110 -31.70 23.26 13.79
CA THR A 110 -32.94 23.59 13.06
C THR A 110 -34.09 23.86 14.03
N ALA A 111 -34.23 23.10 15.11
CA ALA A 111 -35.20 23.36 16.18
C ALA A 111 -34.95 24.72 16.85
N MET A 112 -33.68 25.09 17.05
CA MET A 112 -33.30 26.41 17.57
C MET A 112 -33.67 27.54 16.60
N ILE A 113 -33.42 27.38 15.30
CA ILE A 113 -33.81 28.36 14.27
C ILE A 113 -35.34 28.48 14.19
N VAL A 114 -36.08 27.38 14.22
CA VAL A 114 -37.54 27.38 14.24
C VAL A 114 -38.06 28.05 15.52
N ALA A 115 -37.46 27.78 16.69
CA ALA A 115 -37.84 28.45 17.94
C ALA A 115 -37.61 29.98 17.88
N ILE A 116 -36.48 30.43 17.32
CA ILE A 116 -36.18 31.86 17.10
C ILE A 116 -37.19 32.49 16.13
N LEU A 117 -37.59 31.77 15.08
CA LEU A 117 -38.56 32.25 14.08
C LEU A 117 -40.01 32.23 14.59
N VAL A 118 -40.39 31.31 15.47
CA VAL A 118 -41.73 31.23 16.08
C VAL A 118 -41.94 32.34 17.12
N VAL A 119 -40.87 32.78 17.80
CA VAL A 119 -40.91 33.94 18.71
C VAL A 119 -41.08 35.27 17.93
N ASN A 120 -40.58 35.36 16.69
CA ASN A 120 -40.81 36.49 15.77
C ASN A 120 -42.02 36.22 14.86
N ARG A 121 -43.21 36.37 15.44
CA ARG A 121 -44.49 35.80 15.01
C ARG A 121 -45.08 36.29 13.67
N ASP A 122 -44.55 37.34 13.04
CA ASP A 122 -45.33 38.14 12.09
C ASP A 122 -45.09 37.95 10.58
N ALA A 123 -44.35 36.93 10.10
CA ALA A 123 -44.37 36.66 8.64
C ALA A 123 -43.81 35.31 8.13
N TRP A 124 -43.04 34.56 8.92
CA TRP A 124 -42.14 33.53 8.33
C TRP A 124 -42.45 32.07 8.71
N GLY A 125 -43.55 31.81 9.42
CA GLY A 125 -43.93 30.47 9.90
C GLY A 125 -43.97 29.38 8.81
N PRO A 126 -44.64 29.59 7.65
CA PRO A 126 -44.69 28.61 6.57
C PRO A 126 -43.33 28.38 5.91
N ALA A 127 -42.54 29.45 5.73
CA ALA A 127 -41.21 29.39 5.13
C ALA A 127 -40.21 28.61 6.01
N ALA A 128 -40.33 28.71 7.34
CA ALA A 128 -39.52 27.95 8.29
C ALA A 128 -39.81 26.44 8.22
N VAL A 129 -41.08 26.05 8.06
CA VAL A 129 -41.49 24.64 7.90
C VAL A 129 -40.97 24.08 6.58
N VAL A 130 -41.07 24.83 5.48
CA VAL A 130 -40.53 24.42 4.18
C VAL A 130 -39.01 24.27 4.24
N MET A 131 -38.27 25.20 4.86
CA MET A 131 -36.83 25.07 5.06
C MET A 131 -36.46 23.86 5.92
N PHE A 132 -37.23 23.55 6.96
CA PHE A 132 -37.02 22.35 7.78
C PHE A 132 -37.17 21.07 6.94
N VAL A 133 -38.24 20.96 6.14
CA VAL A 133 -38.47 19.79 5.28
C VAL A 133 -37.38 19.67 4.21
N VAL A 134 -36.96 20.78 3.59
CA VAL A 134 -35.87 20.78 2.61
C VAL A 134 -34.55 20.37 3.26
N MET A 135 -34.21 20.90 4.44
CA MET A 135 -33.01 20.50 5.20
C MET A 135 -33.05 19.03 5.61
N LEU A 136 -34.21 18.51 6.02
CA LEU A 136 -34.41 17.10 6.35
C LEU A 136 -34.21 16.21 5.11
N VAL A 137 -34.83 16.55 3.99
CA VAL A 137 -34.71 15.81 2.72
C VAL A 137 -33.27 15.85 2.21
N VAL A 138 -32.62 17.01 2.20
CA VAL A 138 -31.21 17.15 1.82
C VAL A 138 -30.33 16.31 2.75
N SER A 139 -30.59 16.32 4.06
CA SER A 139 -29.87 15.48 5.02
C SER A 139 -30.08 13.99 4.75
N LEU A 140 -31.30 13.55 4.43
CA LEU A 140 -31.63 12.16 4.07
C LEU A 140 -30.98 11.73 2.74
N VAL A 141 -30.94 12.60 1.74
CA VAL A 141 -30.25 12.34 0.46
C VAL A 141 -28.75 12.24 0.67
N VAL A 142 -28.16 13.14 1.47
CA VAL A 142 -26.74 13.06 1.85
C VAL A 142 -26.46 11.78 2.64
N ILE A 143 -27.37 11.34 3.51
CA ILE A 143 -27.28 10.04 4.23
C ILE A 143 -27.22 8.87 3.24
N TRP A 144 -28.08 8.87 2.22
CA TRP A 144 -28.11 7.81 1.22
C TRP A 144 -26.82 7.77 0.39
N VAL A 145 -26.35 8.95 -0.06
CA VAL A 145 -25.13 9.09 -0.89
C VAL A 145 -23.84 8.75 -0.12
N VAL A 146 -23.78 9.01 1.19
CA VAL A 146 -22.56 8.81 2.01
C VAL A 146 -22.46 7.40 2.62
N SER A 147 -23.51 6.59 2.51
CA SER A 147 -23.46 5.19 2.92
C SER A 147 -22.49 4.41 2.02
N ALA A 148 -21.35 3.98 2.60
CA ALA A 148 -20.40 3.16 1.85
C ALA A 148 -21.11 1.88 1.37
N PRO A 149 -20.91 1.47 0.10
CA PRO A 149 -21.61 0.33 -0.46
C PRO A 149 -21.38 -0.90 0.41
N ARG A 150 -22.40 -1.73 0.59
CA ARG A 150 -22.23 -3.00 1.30
C ARG A 150 -21.27 -3.87 0.51
N LEU A 151 -20.16 -4.24 1.14
CA LEU A 151 -19.16 -5.13 0.59
C LEU A 151 -19.45 -6.55 1.07
N THR A 152 -19.73 -7.43 0.11
CA THR A 152 -19.97 -8.85 0.36
C THR A 152 -18.95 -9.64 -0.42
N ARG A 153 -18.19 -10.51 0.25
CA ARG A 153 -17.21 -11.38 -0.41
C ARG A 153 -17.77 -12.78 -0.49
N THR A 154 -17.68 -13.36 -1.68
CA THR A 154 -18.15 -14.70 -2.01
C THR A 154 -17.00 -15.49 -2.66
N PRO A 155 -17.04 -16.82 -2.67
CA PRO A 155 -16.04 -17.64 -3.37
C PRO A 155 -15.88 -17.27 -4.84
N THR A 156 -16.91 -16.69 -5.45
CA THR A 156 -16.91 -16.34 -6.88
C THR A 156 -16.52 -14.89 -7.18
N GLY A 157 -16.41 -14.04 -6.17
CA GLY A 157 -16.08 -12.62 -6.36
C GLY A 157 -16.51 -11.71 -5.23
N ILE A 158 -16.30 -10.42 -5.45
CA ILE A 158 -16.72 -9.34 -4.58
C ILE A 158 -18.04 -8.76 -5.09
N GLN A 159 -18.99 -8.53 -4.19
CA GLN A 159 -20.22 -7.81 -4.46
C GLN A 159 -20.23 -6.48 -3.72
N LEU A 160 -20.39 -5.38 -4.47
CA LEU A 160 -20.52 -4.02 -3.99
C LEU A 160 -21.93 -3.53 -4.30
N ASN A 161 -22.81 -3.49 -3.30
CA ASN A 161 -24.25 -3.30 -3.51
C ASN A 161 -24.82 -4.31 -4.54
N ALA A 162 -25.33 -3.82 -5.68
CA ALA A 162 -25.87 -4.64 -6.76
C ALA A 162 -24.79 -5.11 -7.76
N ARG A 163 -23.57 -4.57 -7.68
CA ARG A 163 -22.51 -4.83 -8.66
C ARG A 163 -21.66 -6.02 -8.22
N ARG A 164 -21.61 -7.06 -9.04
CA ARG A 164 -20.75 -8.24 -8.83
C ARG A 164 -19.49 -8.14 -9.68
N ILE A 165 -18.35 -8.32 -9.02
CA ILE A 165 -17.02 -8.30 -9.61
C ILE A 165 -16.41 -9.69 -9.37
N PRO A 166 -16.35 -10.54 -10.41
CA PRO A 166 -15.66 -11.82 -10.35
C PRO A 166 -14.21 -11.64 -9.90
N TRP A 167 -13.68 -12.58 -9.12
CA TRP A 167 -12.28 -12.51 -8.71
C TRP A 167 -11.31 -12.53 -9.90
N ARG A 168 -11.62 -13.31 -10.94
CA ARG A 168 -10.85 -13.32 -12.20
C ARG A 168 -10.77 -11.96 -12.89
N ASP A 169 -11.77 -11.09 -12.68
CA ASP A 169 -11.80 -9.75 -13.26
C ASP A 169 -10.93 -8.75 -12.48
N ILE A 170 -10.49 -9.08 -11.26
CA ILE A 170 -9.63 -8.22 -10.45
C ILE A 170 -8.17 -8.45 -10.86
N GLN A 171 -7.64 -7.53 -11.65
CA GLN A 171 -6.29 -7.61 -12.19
C GLN A 171 -5.26 -7.11 -11.18
N ARG A 172 -5.59 -6.08 -10.39
CA ARG A 172 -4.69 -5.46 -9.40
C ARG A 172 -5.42 -4.95 -8.17
N ALA A 173 -4.71 -4.87 -7.05
CA ALA A 173 -5.23 -4.34 -5.79
C ALA A 173 -4.13 -3.61 -5.00
N ASP A 174 -4.19 -2.28 -4.99
CA ASP A 174 -3.14 -1.42 -4.43
C ASP A 174 -3.68 -0.40 -3.45
N LEU A 175 -2.93 -0.16 -2.37
CA LEU A 175 -3.27 0.88 -1.41
C LEU A 175 -2.78 2.23 -1.93
N ILE A 176 -3.72 3.14 -2.19
CA ILE A 176 -3.42 4.49 -2.63
C ILE A 176 -3.72 5.45 -1.51
N THR A 177 -2.80 6.39 -1.31
CA THR A 177 -3.02 7.53 -0.43
C THR A 177 -3.00 8.80 -1.26
N ILE A 178 -4.17 9.39 -1.48
CA ILE A 178 -4.28 10.69 -2.15
C ILE A 178 -4.21 11.77 -1.06
N ARG A 179 -3.24 12.68 -1.23
CA ARG A 179 -3.15 13.91 -0.43
C ARG A 179 -3.81 15.03 -1.22
N THR A 180 -4.93 15.54 -0.69
CA THR A 180 -5.51 16.80 -1.14
C THR A 180 -5.21 17.88 -0.10
N ASN A 181 -5.28 19.17 -0.48
CA ASN A 181 -5.00 20.30 0.42
C ASN A 181 -5.84 20.30 1.72
N LYS A 182 -6.94 19.54 1.77
CA LYS A 182 -7.85 19.49 2.92
C LYS A 182 -7.84 18.14 3.64
N GLN A 183 -7.53 17.03 2.96
CA GLN A 183 -7.60 15.68 3.54
C GLN A 183 -6.61 14.70 2.87
N THR A 184 -6.06 13.81 3.69
CA THR A 184 -5.36 12.61 3.21
C THR A 184 -6.36 11.45 3.24
N VAL A 185 -6.67 10.88 2.09
CA VAL A 185 -7.61 9.76 1.97
C VAL A 185 -6.84 8.53 1.48
N THR A 186 -6.94 7.44 2.25
CA THR A 186 -6.39 6.14 1.88
C THR A 186 -7.53 5.19 1.50
N PHE A 187 -7.38 4.53 0.36
CA PHE A 187 -8.32 3.53 -0.15
C PHE A 187 -7.56 2.41 -0.88
N LEU A 188 -8.16 1.23 -0.95
CA LEU A 188 -7.65 0.12 -1.78
C LEU A 188 -8.26 0.29 -3.16
N GLN A 189 -7.42 0.55 -4.14
CA GLN A 189 -7.83 0.68 -5.53
C GLN A 189 -7.75 -0.67 -6.21
N LEU A 190 -8.89 -1.14 -6.70
CA LEU A 190 -9.00 -2.32 -7.53
C LEU A 190 -8.98 -1.90 -8.99
N GLN A 191 -8.08 -2.48 -9.78
CA GLN A 191 -8.13 -2.40 -11.23
C GLN A 191 -8.84 -3.65 -11.73
N THR A 192 -9.99 -3.48 -12.38
CA THR A 192 -10.80 -4.60 -12.84
C THR A 192 -11.18 -4.45 -14.30
N ARG A 193 -11.55 -5.55 -14.97
CA ARG A 193 -12.13 -5.48 -16.32
C ARG A 193 -13.42 -4.67 -16.40
N GLN A 194 -14.10 -4.43 -15.28
CA GLN A 194 -15.29 -3.58 -15.23
C GLN A 194 -14.93 -2.11 -14.91
N GLY A 195 -13.65 -1.79 -14.84
CA GLY A 195 -13.13 -0.48 -14.48
C GLY A 195 -12.55 -0.42 -13.08
N ARG A 196 -12.24 0.79 -12.67
CA ARG A 196 -11.44 1.10 -11.49
C ARG A 196 -12.33 1.38 -10.29
N ILE A 197 -12.08 0.69 -9.18
CA ILE A 197 -12.96 0.73 -8.00
C ILE A 197 -12.14 1.02 -6.75
N GLY A 198 -12.43 2.14 -6.10
CA GLY A 198 -11.82 2.53 -4.82
C GLY A 198 -12.64 2.02 -3.65
N LEU A 199 -12.05 1.17 -2.81
CA LEU A 199 -12.61 0.73 -1.55
C LEU A 199 -12.07 1.64 -0.42
N PRO A 200 -12.89 2.46 0.24
CA PRO A 200 -12.41 3.35 1.30
C PRO A 200 -12.08 2.59 2.60
N LYS A 201 -11.25 3.19 3.47
CA LYS A 201 -11.00 2.76 4.87
C LYS A 201 -12.24 2.92 5.79
N ALA A 202 -13.41 2.54 5.32
CA ALA A 202 -14.70 2.62 6.01
C ALA A 202 -15.24 1.25 6.45
N TYR A 203 -14.68 0.15 5.94
CA TYR A 203 -15.10 -1.22 6.28
C TYR A 203 -14.49 -1.69 7.60
N GLN A 204 -15.19 -2.58 8.30
CA GLN A 204 -14.63 -3.33 9.44
C GLN A 204 -13.45 -4.18 8.96
N ASN A 205 -12.45 -4.37 9.84
CA ASN A 205 -11.23 -5.14 9.55
C ASN A 205 -10.58 -4.78 8.21
N TRP A 206 -10.56 -3.49 7.88
CA TRP A 206 -10.06 -2.96 6.60
C TRP A 206 -8.69 -3.50 6.17
N LEU A 207 -7.77 -3.70 7.11
CA LEU A 207 -6.43 -4.21 6.79
C LEU A 207 -6.48 -5.68 6.35
N GLU A 208 -7.20 -6.53 7.09
CA GLU A 208 -7.45 -7.93 6.72
C GLU A 208 -8.10 -8.02 5.33
N LEU A 209 -9.10 -7.17 5.05
CA LEU A 209 -9.69 -7.07 3.72
C LEU A 209 -8.65 -6.76 2.63
N CYS A 210 -7.74 -5.83 2.88
CA CYS A 210 -6.70 -5.49 1.91
C CYS A 210 -5.77 -6.68 1.66
N ASP A 211 -5.37 -7.38 2.72
CA ASP A 211 -4.46 -8.51 2.64
C ASP A 211 -5.10 -9.69 1.90
N GLU A 212 -6.36 -9.99 2.17
CA GLU A 212 -7.11 -11.05 1.50
C GLU A 212 -7.34 -10.76 0.01
N VAL A 213 -7.70 -9.53 -0.36
CA VAL A 213 -7.85 -9.14 -1.77
C VAL A 213 -6.50 -9.17 -2.50
N ARG A 214 -5.42 -8.79 -1.83
CA ARG A 214 -4.06 -8.91 -2.38
C ARG A 214 -3.62 -10.36 -2.54
N ALA A 215 -4.02 -11.25 -1.63
CA ALA A 215 -3.77 -12.67 -1.75
C ALA A 215 -4.43 -13.24 -3.02
N ALA A 216 -5.68 -12.86 -3.31
CA ALA A 216 -6.36 -13.23 -4.55
C ALA A 216 -5.59 -12.78 -5.81
N VAL A 217 -5.17 -11.51 -5.85
CA VAL A 217 -4.40 -10.95 -6.97
C VAL A 217 -3.03 -11.62 -7.11
N THR A 218 -2.39 -11.96 -5.99
CA THR A 218 -1.11 -12.67 -5.96
C THR A 218 -1.26 -14.08 -6.51
N TYR A 219 -2.28 -14.82 -6.08
CA TYR A 219 -2.61 -16.14 -6.62
C TYR A 219 -2.84 -16.08 -8.14
N ARG A 220 -3.67 -15.13 -8.59
CA ARG A 220 -3.93 -14.89 -10.02
C ARG A 220 -2.64 -14.63 -10.80
N THR A 221 -1.76 -13.79 -10.27
CA THR A 221 -0.50 -13.42 -10.94
C THR A 221 0.47 -14.59 -11.03
N ARG A 222 0.52 -15.47 -10.03
CA ARG A 222 1.36 -16.67 -10.00
C ARG A 222 0.90 -17.77 -10.95
N ALA A 223 -0.39 -17.81 -11.29
CA ALA A 223 -0.94 -18.83 -12.17
C ALA A 223 -0.33 -18.82 -13.59
N ALA A 224 0.09 -17.64 -14.08
CA ALA A 224 0.83 -17.52 -15.33
C ALA A 224 1.70 -16.27 -15.33
N ALA A 225 2.97 -16.40 -15.74
CA ALA A 225 3.89 -15.28 -15.85
C ALA A 225 3.55 -14.38 -17.05
N ALA A 226 3.67 -13.06 -16.86
CA ALA A 226 3.57 -12.12 -17.98
C ALA A 226 4.86 -12.15 -18.81
N ASP A 227 4.73 -11.92 -20.12
CA ASP A 227 5.90 -11.76 -20.99
C ASP A 227 6.55 -10.38 -20.78
N LEU A 228 7.55 -10.33 -19.89
CA LEU A 228 8.31 -9.12 -19.59
C LEU A 228 9.28 -8.71 -20.70
N ALA A 229 9.59 -9.61 -21.65
CA ALA A 229 10.48 -9.29 -22.77
C ALA A 229 9.83 -8.25 -23.69
N ARG A 230 8.52 -8.41 -23.93
CA ARG A 230 7.68 -7.46 -24.67
C ARG A 230 7.69 -6.06 -24.05
N GLY A 231 7.58 -5.97 -22.73
CA GLY A 231 7.64 -4.73 -21.97
C GLY A 231 6.72 -4.73 -20.75
N VAL A 232 6.82 -3.67 -19.95
CA VAL A 232 6.01 -3.48 -18.73
C VAL A 232 5.21 -2.20 -18.82
N TYR A 233 3.92 -2.31 -18.51
CA TYR A 233 3.01 -1.18 -18.41
C TYR A 233 2.65 -0.87 -16.95
N ALA A 234 2.84 0.40 -16.59
CA ALA A 234 2.53 0.98 -15.31
C ALA A 234 1.42 2.04 -15.51
N PRO A 235 0.14 1.70 -15.27
CA PRO A 235 -0.98 2.64 -15.34
C PRO A 235 -0.96 3.65 -14.20
N MET A 236 -1.40 4.88 -14.49
CA MET A 236 -1.67 5.88 -13.45
C MET A 236 -2.88 5.42 -12.64
N PRO A 237 -2.91 5.47 -11.30
CA PRO A 237 -3.98 4.87 -10.53
C PRO A 237 -5.35 5.56 -10.65
N THR A 238 -5.35 6.86 -10.91
CA THR A 238 -6.55 7.71 -10.93
C THR A 238 -7.12 7.98 -12.32
N SER A 239 -6.37 7.68 -13.39
CA SER A 239 -6.79 7.87 -14.78
C SER A 239 -6.39 6.69 -15.65
N ALA A 240 -7.35 6.15 -16.43
CA ALA A 240 -7.09 5.13 -17.45
C ALA A 240 -6.28 5.69 -18.64
N ASP A 241 -6.28 7.01 -18.80
CA ASP A 241 -5.66 7.70 -19.94
C ASP A 241 -4.18 8.05 -19.73
N HIS A 242 -3.58 7.55 -18.65
CA HIS A 242 -2.19 7.86 -18.31
C HIS A 242 -1.44 6.58 -17.94
N GLY A 243 -0.22 6.45 -18.44
CA GLY A 243 0.63 5.31 -18.13
C GLY A 243 2.07 5.47 -18.59
N LEU A 244 2.91 4.58 -18.08
CA LEU A 244 4.30 4.43 -18.47
C LEU A 244 4.48 3.05 -19.10
N TRP A 245 5.12 3.00 -20.26
CA TRP A 245 5.47 1.75 -20.94
C TRP A 245 6.99 1.66 -21.07
N LEU A 246 7.58 0.56 -20.62
CA LEU A 246 9.00 0.29 -20.75
C LEU A 246 9.23 -0.96 -21.58
N ASP A 247 9.97 -0.83 -22.68
CA ASP A 247 10.36 -1.93 -23.55
C ASP A 247 11.84 -1.84 -23.99
N GLY A 248 12.21 -2.55 -25.05
CA GLY A 248 13.59 -2.58 -25.56
C GLY A 248 14.02 -1.28 -26.22
N ARG A 249 13.06 -0.45 -26.63
CA ARG A 249 13.30 0.84 -27.27
C ARG A 249 13.50 1.93 -26.22
N GLY A 250 12.83 1.81 -25.08
CA GLY A 250 13.00 2.69 -23.93
C GLY A 250 11.70 2.92 -23.16
N LEU A 251 11.55 4.12 -22.60
CA LEU A 251 10.40 4.50 -21.80
C LEU A 251 9.47 5.41 -22.61
N SER A 252 8.22 5.00 -22.77
CA SER A 252 7.15 5.82 -23.33
C SER A 252 6.26 6.36 -22.21
N VAL A 253 6.12 7.68 -22.14
CA VAL A 253 5.18 8.37 -21.24
C VAL A 253 3.94 8.70 -22.05
N ILE A 254 2.80 8.12 -21.66
CA ILE A 254 1.53 8.23 -22.39
C ILE A 254 0.59 9.10 -21.56
N LYS A 255 0.08 10.18 -22.17
CA LYS A 255 -0.83 11.15 -21.54
C LYS A 255 -1.96 11.47 -22.51
N GLY A 256 -3.10 10.82 -22.34
CA GLY A 256 -4.23 10.88 -23.25
C GLY A 256 -3.77 10.59 -24.68
N ASP A 257 -3.92 11.58 -25.56
CA ASP A 257 -3.62 11.45 -26.99
C ASP A 257 -2.15 11.77 -27.34
N SER A 258 -1.29 11.94 -26.35
CA SER A 258 0.12 12.26 -26.55
C SER A 258 1.05 11.17 -26.00
N VAL A 259 2.12 10.89 -26.74
CA VAL A 259 3.18 9.97 -26.32
C VAL A 259 4.51 10.67 -26.42
N LYS A 260 5.30 10.58 -25.35
CA LYS A 260 6.68 11.02 -25.34
C LYS A 260 7.59 9.83 -25.10
N GLN A 261 8.38 9.48 -26.11
CA GLN A 261 9.32 8.38 -26.02
C GLN A 261 10.71 8.86 -25.63
N TYR A 262 11.34 8.13 -24.73
CA TYR A 262 12.68 8.34 -24.25
C TYR A 262 13.51 7.09 -24.52
N PRO A 263 14.56 7.16 -25.36
CA PRO A 263 15.41 6.00 -25.62
C PRO A 263 16.12 5.56 -24.33
N LEU A 264 16.47 4.27 -24.23
CA LEU A 264 17.21 3.72 -23.07
C LEU A 264 18.47 4.53 -22.74
N SER A 265 19.18 5.03 -23.74
CA SER A 265 20.39 5.86 -23.57
C SER A 265 20.15 7.19 -22.86
N SER A 266 18.90 7.67 -22.81
CA SER A 266 18.49 8.90 -22.13
C SER A 266 17.97 8.67 -20.70
N LEU A 267 17.84 7.40 -20.30
CA LEU A 267 17.35 7.00 -18.99
C LEU A 267 18.51 6.82 -18.02
N GLN A 268 18.26 7.17 -16.75
CA GLN A 268 19.19 6.92 -15.66
C GLN A 268 18.74 5.71 -14.86
N ALA A 269 19.66 5.13 -14.08
CA ALA A 269 19.33 4.14 -13.06
C ALA A 269 18.22 4.68 -12.14
N PRO A 270 17.18 3.90 -11.82
CA PRO A 270 16.16 4.28 -10.87
C PRO A 270 16.76 4.62 -9.50
N GLU A 271 16.32 5.73 -8.90
CA GLU A 271 16.63 6.04 -7.51
C GLU A 271 15.49 5.50 -6.63
N TRP A 272 15.78 4.48 -5.81
CA TRP A 272 14.78 3.91 -4.89
C TRP A 272 14.62 4.80 -3.66
N THR A 273 13.41 5.33 -3.45
CA THR A 273 13.08 6.18 -2.30
C THR A 273 12.00 5.54 -1.43
N GLY A 274 11.74 6.12 -0.26
CA GLY A 274 10.65 5.67 0.62
C GLY A 274 9.25 5.88 0.05
N ASP A 275 9.08 6.79 -0.92
CA ASP A 275 7.78 7.06 -1.55
C ASP A 275 7.58 6.16 -2.80
N GLY A 276 8.67 5.78 -3.48
CA GLY A 276 8.69 4.89 -4.63
C GLY A 276 9.99 5.04 -5.44
N PRO A 277 10.16 4.28 -6.53
CA PRO A 277 11.29 4.50 -7.43
C PRO A 277 11.09 5.77 -8.26
N THR A 278 12.11 6.62 -8.26
CA THR A 278 12.19 7.81 -9.10
C THR A 278 12.95 7.45 -10.38
N ILE A 279 12.30 7.63 -11.53
CA ILE A 279 12.91 7.40 -12.85
C ILE A 279 13.15 8.75 -13.51
N ARG A 280 14.39 9.00 -13.94
CA ARG A 280 14.76 10.21 -14.69
C ARG A 280 14.99 9.92 -16.16
N ALA A 281 14.34 10.70 -17.01
CA ALA A 281 14.43 10.61 -18.46
C ALA A 281 14.80 11.97 -19.05
N GLY A 282 15.95 12.05 -19.73
CA GLY A 282 16.48 13.32 -20.23
C GLY A 282 16.75 14.33 -19.10
N GLY A 283 17.20 13.85 -17.95
CA GLY A 283 17.48 14.66 -16.76
C GLY A 283 16.26 15.13 -15.95
N LYS A 284 15.03 14.78 -16.35
CA LYS A 284 13.80 15.15 -15.65
C LYS A 284 13.14 13.93 -15.02
N ASP A 285 12.59 14.11 -13.83
CA ASP A 285 11.75 13.11 -13.18
C ASP A 285 10.43 12.94 -13.95
N VAL A 286 10.07 11.69 -14.24
CA VAL A 286 8.79 11.36 -14.89
C VAL A 286 7.65 11.07 -13.90
N GLY A 287 7.94 11.09 -12.60
CA GLY A 287 6.96 10.87 -11.52
C GLY A 287 6.50 9.42 -11.43
N ALA A 288 7.40 8.46 -11.68
CA ALA A 288 7.09 7.04 -11.75
C ALA A 288 6.48 6.49 -10.45
N GLU A 289 6.82 7.06 -9.29
CA GLU A 289 6.28 6.70 -7.98
C GLU A 289 4.76 6.88 -7.87
N THR A 290 4.15 7.68 -8.76
CA THR A 290 2.71 7.90 -8.79
C THR A 290 1.94 6.83 -9.57
N PHE A 291 2.64 5.95 -10.31
CA PHE A 291 2.05 4.90 -11.14
C PHE A 291 2.00 3.55 -10.40
N PHE A 292 1.03 2.71 -10.78
CA PHE A 292 1.03 1.30 -10.38
C PHE A 292 2.22 0.55 -10.97
N ASP A 293 2.64 -0.52 -10.32
CA ASP A 293 3.79 -1.34 -10.73
C ASP A 293 5.11 -0.56 -10.92
N SER A 294 5.23 0.63 -10.33
CA SER A 294 6.44 1.45 -10.42
C SER A 294 7.69 0.68 -9.97
N GLY A 295 7.56 -0.19 -8.97
CA GLY A 295 8.61 -1.12 -8.56
C GLY A 295 9.03 -2.11 -9.65
N LEU A 296 8.08 -2.78 -10.30
CA LEU A 296 8.36 -3.71 -11.41
C LEU A 296 8.97 -2.95 -12.61
N LEU A 297 8.45 -1.77 -12.92
CA LEU A 297 8.98 -0.89 -13.96
C LEU A 297 10.46 -0.52 -13.69
N ALA A 298 10.79 -0.16 -12.45
CA ALA A 298 12.15 0.17 -12.04
C ALA A 298 13.09 -1.04 -12.12
N GLN A 299 12.66 -2.22 -11.64
CA GLN A 299 13.44 -3.46 -11.75
C GLN A 299 13.73 -3.80 -13.22
N GLN A 300 12.72 -3.71 -14.10
CA GLN A 300 12.93 -3.96 -15.52
C GLN A 300 13.84 -2.92 -16.18
N LEU A 301 13.81 -1.67 -15.72
CA LEU A 301 14.73 -0.64 -16.22
C LEU A 301 16.18 -0.96 -15.82
N GLU A 302 16.42 -1.37 -14.57
CA GLU A 302 17.76 -1.77 -14.10
C GLU A 302 18.33 -2.95 -14.90
N ARG A 303 17.50 -3.96 -15.18
CA ARG A 303 17.88 -5.11 -16.02
C ARG A 303 18.23 -4.68 -17.45
N ARG A 304 17.41 -3.84 -18.07
CA ARG A 304 17.62 -3.35 -19.45
C ARG A 304 18.83 -2.41 -19.56
N LEU A 305 19.19 -1.69 -18.50
CA LEU A 305 20.41 -0.88 -18.42
C LEU A 305 21.67 -1.70 -18.13
N GLY A 306 21.55 -3.02 -17.89
CA GLY A 306 22.69 -3.87 -17.52
C GLY A 306 23.26 -3.58 -16.13
N ILE A 307 22.46 -2.98 -15.24
CA ILE A 307 22.89 -2.69 -13.85
C ILE A 307 22.73 -3.95 -12.99
N GLU A 308 21.65 -4.71 -13.21
CA GLU A 308 21.46 -6.05 -12.66
C GLU A 308 22.00 -7.08 -13.68
N LEU A 309 23.27 -7.46 -13.52
CA LEU A 309 23.98 -8.43 -14.38
C LEU A 309 24.06 -9.85 -13.78
N GLN A 310 23.52 -10.11 -12.59
CA GLN A 310 23.65 -11.38 -11.87
C GLN A 310 22.30 -11.93 -11.44
N GLU A 311 22.21 -13.26 -11.35
CA GLU A 311 21.11 -13.95 -10.67
C GLU A 311 20.94 -13.32 -9.28
N VAL A 312 19.80 -12.67 -9.11
CA VAL A 312 19.44 -11.94 -7.88
C VAL A 312 19.20 -12.94 -6.74
N THR A 313 18.89 -14.18 -7.10
CA THR A 313 18.53 -15.28 -6.20
C THR A 313 19.53 -16.42 -6.29
N THR A 314 19.76 -17.11 -5.18
CA THR A 314 20.48 -18.39 -5.12
C THR A 314 19.69 -19.48 -5.86
N ALA A 315 20.29 -20.67 -6.00
CA ALA A 315 19.62 -21.85 -6.55
C ALA A 315 18.36 -22.25 -5.75
N GLU A 316 18.32 -21.90 -4.47
CA GLU A 316 17.20 -22.13 -3.55
C GLU A 316 16.11 -21.04 -3.64
N GLY A 317 16.32 -19.99 -4.45
CA GLY A 317 15.37 -18.88 -4.62
C GLY A 317 15.51 -17.77 -3.57
N ASP A 318 16.54 -17.83 -2.72
CA ASP A 318 16.81 -16.82 -1.70
C ASP A 318 17.61 -15.65 -2.26
N LEU A 319 17.35 -14.43 -1.81
CA LEU A 319 18.10 -13.26 -2.23
C LEU A 319 19.57 -13.33 -1.77
N HIS A 320 20.52 -13.14 -2.69
CA HIS A 320 21.94 -13.11 -2.36
C HIS A 320 22.29 -11.96 -1.38
N PRO A 321 23.06 -12.21 -0.31
CA PRO A 321 23.43 -11.17 0.66
C PRO A 321 24.26 -10.04 0.02
N GLU A 322 25.08 -10.34 -0.98
CA GLU A 322 25.90 -9.35 -1.70
C GLU A 322 25.05 -8.37 -2.50
N VAL A 323 23.85 -8.80 -2.92
CA VAL A 323 22.89 -7.94 -3.63
C VAL A 323 22.30 -6.91 -2.68
N LEU A 324 21.97 -7.32 -1.44
CA LEU A 324 21.49 -6.42 -0.39
C LEU A 324 22.53 -5.35 -0.04
N GLU A 325 23.78 -5.75 0.12
CA GLU A 325 24.88 -4.84 0.44
C GLU A 325 25.15 -3.84 -0.69
N ARG A 326 25.08 -4.29 -1.95
CA ARG A 326 25.15 -3.44 -3.13
C ARG A 326 24.00 -2.43 -3.16
N TRP A 327 22.78 -2.86 -2.88
CA TRP A 327 21.60 -1.98 -2.83
C TRP A 327 21.66 -0.97 -1.67
N LEU A 328 22.26 -1.34 -0.54
CA LEU A 328 22.56 -0.44 0.57
C LEU A 328 23.67 0.57 0.23
N GLY A 329 24.50 0.26 -0.77
CA GLY A 329 25.70 1.01 -1.12
C GLY A 329 26.78 0.90 -0.05
N VAL A 330 26.94 -0.30 0.52
CA VAL A 330 28.01 -0.65 1.47
C VAL A 330 28.97 -1.66 0.85
N ALA A 331 30.19 -1.74 1.38
CA ALA A 331 31.14 -2.80 0.99
C ALA A 331 30.62 -4.18 1.44
N PRO A 332 31.11 -5.28 0.85
CA PRO A 332 30.74 -6.63 1.29
C PRO A 332 30.99 -6.85 2.79
N GLY A 333 30.01 -7.41 3.49
CA GLY A 333 29.99 -7.53 4.97
C GLY A 333 29.77 -6.21 5.72
N GLY A 334 29.47 -5.12 5.00
CA GLY A 334 29.34 -3.78 5.54
C GLY A 334 27.97 -3.49 6.15
N VAL A 335 27.91 -2.47 7.01
CA VAL A 335 26.69 -2.05 7.70
C VAL A 335 26.40 -0.58 7.41
N LEU A 336 25.20 -0.29 6.93
CA LEU A 336 24.72 1.09 6.79
C LEU A 336 24.21 1.58 8.13
N ARG A 337 24.88 2.60 8.69
CA ARG A 337 24.51 3.20 9.98
C ARG A 337 23.67 4.46 9.77
N CYS A 338 22.38 4.35 10.04
CA CYS A 338 21.47 5.49 10.06
C CYS A 338 21.37 6.06 11.47
N ARG A 339 21.55 7.38 11.61
CA ARG A 339 21.47 8.07 12.91
C ARG A 339 20.62 9.31 12.81
N LEU A 340 19.77 9.51 13.81
CA LEU A 340 19.09 10.79 14.01
C LEU A 340 20.10 11.77 14.61
N HIS A 341 20.39 12.86 13.91
CA HIS A 341 21.33 13.87 14.40
C HIS A 341 20.81 14.52 15.69
N THR A 342 21.65 14.60 16.72
CA THR A 342 21.31 15.26 17.99
C THR A 342 20.92 16.73 17.79
N ALA A 343 21.55 17.39 16.81
CA ALA A 343 21.21 18.75 16.40
C ALA A 343 19.80 18.85 15.78
N ALA A 344 19.30 17.81 15.10
CA ALA A 344 17.92 17.80 14.58
C ALA A 344 16.90 17.68 15.71
N ILE A 345 17.23 16.94 16.77
CA ILE A 345 16.40 16.86 17.99
C ILE A 345 16.39 18.21 18.71
N ALA A 346 17.55 18.81 18.93
CA ALA A 346 17.68 20.11 19.58
C ALA A 346 17.01 21.24 18.77
N GLY A 347 17.23 21.26 17.45
CA GLY A 347 16.59 22.20 16.53
C GLY A 347 15.07 22.01 16.47
N GLY A 348 14.57 20.77 16.44
CA GLY A 348 13.14 20.49 16.52
C GLY A 348 12.50 20.97 17.82
N LEU A 349 13.19 20.78 18.96
CA LEU A 349 12.75 21.32 20.25
C LEU A 349 12.77 22.85 20.29
N LEU A 350 13.77 23.49 19.68
CA LEU A 350 13.88 24.95 19.61
C LEU A 350 12.76 25.54 18.73
N VAL A 351 12.52 24.98 17.54
CA VAL A 351 11.40 25.37 16.67
C VAL A 351 10.07 25.16 17.39
N ALA A 352 9.93 24.08 18.16
CA ALA A 352 8.73 23.86 18.96
C ALA A 352 8.54 24.93 20.04
N GLY A 353 9.62 25.29 20.75
CA GLY A 353 9.62 26.36 21.74
C GLY A 353 9.28 27.72 21.14
N LEU A 354 9.88 28.06 19.99
CA LEU A 354 9.60 29.30 19.24
C LEU A 354 8.17 29.33 18.71
N GLY A 355 7.67 28.22 18.16
CA GLY A 355 6.29 28.11 17.68
C GLY A 355 5.26 28.26 18.79
N PHE A 356 5.52 27.65 19.95
CA PHE A 356 4.69 27.83 21.15
C PHE A 356 4.75 29.27 21.68
N TRP A 357 5.95 29.86 21.73
CA TRP A 357 6.13 31.27 22.12
C TRP A 357 5.40 32.21 21.17
N PHE A 358 5.53 32.02 19.85
CA PHE A 358 4.85 32.81 18.83
C PHE A 358 3.32 32.67 18.92
N ALA A 359 2.81 31.44 19.06
CA ALA A 359 1.38 31.17 19.25
C ALA A 359 0.84 31.85 20.51
N ARG A 360 1.59 31.80 21.63
CA ARG A 360 1.26 32.50 22.87
C ARG A 360 1.27 34.01 22.68
N SER A 361 2.30 34.56 22.03
CA SER A 361 2.42 35.99 21.75
C SER A 361 1.23 36.48 20.93
N MET A 362 0.86 35.78 19.85
CA MET A 362 -0.31 36.09 19.02
C MET A 362 -1.63 36.05 19.79
N ALA A 363 -1.79 35.14 20.75
CA ALA A 363 -2.98 35.08 21.61
C ALA A 363 -3.04 36.24 22.63
N THR A 364 -1.93 36.93 22.88
CA THR A 364 -1.81 38.03 23.87
C THR A 364 -1.67 39.43 23.25
N ILE A 365 -1.36 39.54 21.96
CA ILE A 365 -1.25 40.82 21.25
C ILE A 365 -2.67 41.40 21.08
N GLY A 366 -3.00 42.43 21.86
CA GLY A 366 -4.28 43.16 21.77
C GLY A 366 -5.15 43.14 23.04
N GLY A 367 -4.76 42.43 24.11
CA GLY A 367 -5.47 42.45 25.40
C GLY A 367 -6.86 41.79 25.41
N ARG A 368 -7.38 41.38 24.26
CA ARG A 368 -8.55 40.51 24.10
C ARG A 368 -8.19 39.37 23.16
N ALA A 369 -8.30 38.14 23.67
CA ALA A 369 -8.06 36.96 22.88
C ALA A 369 -9.24 36.74 21.94
N ASP A 370 -9.05 37.07 20.67
CA ASP A 370 -10.00 36.80 19.60
C ASP A 370 -10.14 35.26 19.41
N PRO A 371 -11.35 34.67 19.39
CA PRO A 371 -11.54 33.24 19.19
C PRO A 371 -10.82 32.68 17.95
N GLU A 372 -10.68 33.46 16.89
CA GLU A 372 -9.97 33.04 15.67
C GLU A 372 -8.45 32.94 15.88
N SER A 373 -7.84 33.87 16.61
CA SER A 373 -6.39 33.86 16.88
C SER A 373 -6.00 32.73 17.86
N ILE A 374 -6.87 32.42 18.83
CA ILE A 374 -6.73 31.23 19.68
C ILE A 374 -6.79 29.95 18.83
N GLY A 375 -7.71 29.88 17.86
CA GLY A 375 -7.84 28.73 16.96
C GLY A 375 -6.58 28.46 16.14
N VAL A 376 -5.99 29.50 15.55
CA VAL A 376 -4.74 29.41 14.78
C VAL A 376 -3.55 29.02 15.68
N ALA A 377 -3.44 29.64 16.86
CA ALA A 377 -2.39 29.32 17.84
C ALA A 377 -2.46 27.85 18.30
N LEU A 378 -3.66 27.33 18.56
CA LEU A 378 -3.89 25.94 18.92
C LEU A 378 -3.50 24.99 17.78
N GLN A 379 -3.86 25.31 16.53
CA GLN A 379 -3.47 24.51 15.36
C GLN A 379 -1.96 24.44 15.18
N ILE A 380 -1.26 25.57 15.27
CA ILE A 380 0.21 25.63 15.20
C ILE A 380 0.81 24.79 16.33
N GLY A 381 0.32 24.93 17.56
CA GLY A 381 0.76 24.14 18.71
C GLY A 381 0.59 22.64 18.51
N ILE A 382 -0.56 22.21 17.97
CA ILE A 382 -0.84 20.80 17.65
C ILE A 382 0.13 20.28 16.58
N ILE A 383 0.35 21.02 15.49
CA ILE A 383 1.27 20.63 14.41
C ILE A 383 2.70 20.46 14.95
N VAL A 384 3.15 21.41 15.77
CA VAL A 384 4.45 21.37 16.45
C VAL A 384 4.57 20.14 17.36
N LEU A 385 3.54 19.86 18.16
CA LEU A 385 3.52 18.71 19.06
C LEU A 385 3.55 17.38 18.30
N ILE A 386 2.80 17.27 17.19
CA ILE A 386 2.82 16.10 16.31
C ILE A 386 4.22 15.89 15.73
N GLY A 387 4.84 16.94 15.18
CA GLY A 387 6.20 16.86 14.63
C GLY A 387 7.24 16.44 15.68
N LEU A 388 7.14 16.99 16.90
CA LEU A 388 8.01 16.63 18.01
C LEU A 388 7.80 15.19 18.48
N SER A 389 6.55 14.72 18.56
CA SER A 389 6.22 13.35 18.93
C SER A 389 6.77 12.34 17.91
N ALA A 390 6.73 12.67 16.61
CA ALA A 390 7.32 11.86 15.54
C ALA A 390 8.86 11.80 15.66
N LEU A 391 9.51 12.93 15.98
CA LEU A 391 10.96 13.01 16.24
C LEU A 391 11.40 12.19 17.46
N LEU A 392 10.71 12.34 18.58
CA LEU A 392 11.06 11.64 19.82
C LEU A 392 10.69 10.16 19.76
N GLY A 393 9.64 9.83 19.00
CA GLY A 393 9.18 8.48 18.77
C GLY A 393 9.99 7.71 17.72
N SER A 394 10.84 8.35 16.93
CA SER A 394 11.59 7.64 15.88
C SER A 394 12.81 6.88 16.43
N ALA A 395 13.27 5.89 15.66
CA ALA A 395 14.50 5.17 15.93
C ALA A 395 15.69 6.15 15.96
N ARG A 396 16.49 6.10 17.02
CA ARG A 396 17.67 6.97 17.18
C ARG A 396 18.83 6.49 16.33
N ARG A 397 18.96 5.17 16.20
CA ARG A 397 19.96 4.50 15.37
C ARG A 397 19.34 3.27 14.72
N ILE A 398 19.59 3.11 13.43
CA ILE A 398 19.30 1.89 12.69
C ILE A 398 20.59 1.46 12.02
N ASP A 399 20.99 0.23 12.27
CA ASP A 399 22.08 -0.41 11.55
C ASP A 399 21.43 -1.43 10.59
N ALA A 400 21.70 -1.31 9.29
CA ALA A 400 21.13 -2.17 8.24
C ALA A 400 22.25 -2.90 7.51
N ASP A 401 22.08 -4.21 7.32
CA ASP A 401 23.06 -5.11 6.70
C ASP A 401 22.38 -6.17 5.82
N ALA A 402 23.14 -7.17 5.36
CA ALA A 402 22.61 -8.27 4.55
C ALA A 402 21.58 -9.15 5.28
N GLN A 403 21.58 -9.18 6.63
CA GLN A 403 20.70 -10.05 7.41
C GLN A 403 19.39 -9.34 7.79
N GLY A 404 19.46 -8.05 8.11
CA GLY A 404 18.25 -7.31 8.47
C GLY A 404 18.50 -5.91 9.05
N LEU A 405 17.60 -5.54 9.96
CA LEU A 405 17.57 -4.24 10.63
C LEU A 405 17.80 -4.40 12.13
N ALA A 406 18.85 -3.76 12.65
CA ALA A 406 19.04 -3.55 14.09
C ALA A 406 18.58 -2.14 14.47
N VAL A 407 17.44 -2.06 15.15
CA VAL A 407 16.77 -0.80 15.51
C VAL A 407 17.01 -0.47 16.97
N ARG A 408 17.48 0.74 17.26
CA ARG A 408 17.67 1.24 18.64
C ARG A 408 16.75 2.43 18.93
N ARG A 409 15.89 2.27 19.94
CA ARG A 409 14.99 3.29 20.47
C ARG A 409 15.33 3.54 21.94
N GLY A 410 16.16 4.55 22.19
CA GLY A 410 16.70 4.80 23.53
C GLY A 410 17.55 3.63 24.03
N ARG A 411 17.10 2.96 25.10
CA ARG A 411 17.74 1.77 25.68
C ARG A 411 17.29 0.45 25.04
N GLN A 412 16.15 0.44 24.35
CA GLN A 412 15.64 -0.77 23.71
C GLN A 412 16.35 -1.02 22.37
N ARG A 413 16.72 -2.28 22.14
CA ARG A 413 17.25 -2.80 20.89
C ARG A 413 16.28 -3.85 20.38
N ALA A 414 15.88 -3.74 19.12
CA ALA A 414 15.08 -4.73 18.42
C ALA A 414 15.81 -5.14 17.13
N LEU A 415 15.66 -6.40 16.75
CA LEU A 415 16.28 -7.00 15.57
C LEU A 415 15.16 -7.54 14.69
N TYR A 416 15.18 -7.20 13.42
CA TYR A 416 14.16 -7.62 12.46
C TYR A 416 14.84 -8.19 11.23
N ALA A 417 14.38 -9.35 10.76
CA ALA A 417 14.84 -9.89 9.48
C ALA A 417 14.20 -9.11 8.32
N TRP A 418 14.80 -9.19 7.13
CA TRP A 418 14.20 -8.59 5.94
C TRP A 418 12.86 -9.24 5.58
N ALA A 419 12.71 -10.55 5.80
CA ALA A 419 11.46 -11.28 5.61
C ALA A 419 10.31 -10.80 6.50
N ASP A 420 10.62 -10.28 7.70
CA ASP A 420 9.63 -9.83 8.67
C ASP A 420 8.97 -8.52 8.24
N LEU A 421 9.54 -7.78 7.30
CA LEU A 421 9.00 -6.50 6.86
C LEU A 421 7.79 -6.75 5.94
N THR A 422 6.68 -6.05 6.24
CA THR A 422 5.41 -6.25 5.54
C THR A 422 4.92 -5.01 4.79
N ASP A 423 5.14 -3.82 5.34
CA ASP A 423 4.64 -2.58 4.73
C ASP A 423 5.51 -1.36 5.09
N ILE A 424 5.44 -0.32 4.25
CA ILE A 424 6.10 0.97 4.43
C ILE A 424 5.13 2.12 4.15
N LYS A 425 4.91 2.99 5.14
CA LYS A 425 4.01 4.15 5.07
C LYS A 425 4.77 5.44 5.30
N SER A 426 4.76 6.31 4.31
CA SER A 426 5.34 7.64 4.42
C SER A 426 4.32 8.69 4.88
N TYR A 427 4.59 9.31 6.02
CA TYR A 427 3.91 10.51 6.52
C TYR A 427 4.78 11.75 6.30
N SER A 428 4.23 12.93 6.58
CA SER A 428 4.95 14.20 6.36
C SER A 428 6.24 14.32 7.17
N PHE A 429 6.29 13.75 8.38
CA PHE A 429 7.42 13.89 9.31
C PHE A 429 8.17 12.58 9.61
N GLU A 430 7.54 11.43 9.35
CA GLU A 430 8.12 10.11 9.60
C GLU A 430 7.68 9.09 8.55
N THR A 431 8.50 8.06 8.34
CA THR A 431 8.12 6.88 7.59
C THR A 431 8.04 5.70 8.57
N THR A 432 6.95 4.96 8.53
CA THR A 432 6.72 3.80 9.40
C THR A 432 6.86 2.53 8.58
N ILE A 433 7.72 1.62 9.03
CA ILE A 433 7.81 0.25 8.51
C ILE A 433 7.04 -0.65 9.46
N THR A 434 6.16 -1.49 8.92
CA THR A 434 5.37 -2.47 9.70
C THR A 434 6.01 -3.84 9.54
N THR A 435 6.00 -4.64 10.62
CA THR A 435 6.52 -6.01 10.63
C THR A 435 5.39 -7.04 10.71
N ALA A 436 5.71 -8.32 10.45
CA ALA A 436 4.78 -9.43 10.57
C ALA A 436 4.28 -9.64 12.02
N SER A 437 5.12 -9.29 13.02
CA SER A 437 4.74 -9.28 14.44
C SER A 437 3.78 -8.16 14.83
N GLY A 438 3.50 -7.20 13.92
CA GLY A 438 2.69 -6.02 14.21
C GLY A 438 3.49 -4.86 14.82
N ASP A 439 4.81 -4.99 14.96
CA ASP A 439 5.67 -3.91 15.41
C ASP A 439 5.78 -2.80 14.36
N THR A 440 6.04 -1.58 14.82
CA THR A 440 6.20 -0.41 13.95
C THR A 440 7.55 0.25 14.17
N ILE A 441 8.38 0.23 13.13
CA ILE A 441 9.67 0.91 13.10
C ILE A 441 9.45 2.29 12.51
N ARG A 442 9.56 3.33 13.35
CA ARG A 442 9.42 4.72 12.93
C ARG A 442 10.77 5.32 12.57
N LEU A 443 10.91 5.79 11.35
CA LEU A 443 12.10 6.45 10.84
C LEU A 443 11.82 7.92 10.56
N SER A 444 12.62 8.80 11.16
CA SER A 444 12.58 10.23 10.81
C SER A 444 13.17 10.45 9.44
N ARG A 445 12.53 11.32 8.63
CA ARG A 445 13.05 11.77 7.33
C ARG A 445 14.36 12.57 7.47
N TRP A 446 14.69 13.04 8.68
CA TRP A 446 15.92 13.79 8.98
C TRP A 446 17.08 12.92 9.46
N ALA A 447 16.89 11.61 9.62
CA ALA A 447 17.98 10.72 9.95
C ALA A 447 18.91 10.53 8.74
N SER A 448 20.23 10.56 8.97
CA SER A 448 21.21 10.30 7.92
C SER A 448 21.08 8.86 7.42
N GLY A 449 21.26 8.65 6.11
CA GLY A 449 21.10 7.34 5.47
C GLY A 449 19.66 6.80 5.39
N SER A 450 18.67 7.49 5.99
CA SER A 450 17.27 7.04 6.01
C SER A 450 16.71 6.77 4.61
N LYS A 451 17.00 7.64 3.64
CA LYS A 451 16.58 7.47 2.25
C LYS A 451 17.02 6.13 1.66
N ARG A 452 18.26 5.68 1.95
CA ARG A 452 18.78 4.41 1.44
C ARG A 452 18.11 3.21 2.09
N VAL A 453 17.91 3.24 3.42
CA VAL A 453 17.18 2.17 4.12
C VAL A 453 15.74 2.07 3.63
N LEU A 454 15.04 3.20 3.52
CA LEU A 454 13.65 3.22 3.04
C LEU A 454 13.55 2.78 1.57
N GLY A 455 14.49 3.21 0.72
CA GLY A 455 14.60 2.77 -0.67
C GLY A 455 14.84 1.27 -0.78
N LEU A 456 15.73 0.71 0.04
CA LEU A 456 15.96 -0.72 0.12
C LEU A 456 14.70 -1.46 0.55
N VAL A 457 14.04 -1.05 1.64
CA VAL A 457 12.80 -1.70 2.11
C VAL A 457 11.75 -1.70 1.01
N ARG A 458 11.60 -0.58 0.29
CA ARG A 458 10.67 -0.48 -0.84
C ARG A 458 11.04 -1.44 -1.97
N ARG A 459 12.32 -1.54 -2.29
CA ARG A 459 12.85 -2.49 -3.28
C ARG A 459 12.60 -3.93 -2.86
N LEU A 460 12.91 -4.29 -1.61
CA LEU A 460 12.69 -5.63 -1.07
C LEU A 460 11.22 -6.03 -1.07
N LEU A 461 10.32 -5.13 -0.68
CA LEU A 461 8.89 -5.38 -0.78
C LEU A 461 8.47 -5.63 -2.23
N SER A 462 8.99 -4.84 -3.20
CA SER A 462 8.67 -5.08 -4.61
C SER A 462 9.21 -6.42 -5.16
N VAL A 463 10.35 -6.90 -4.66
CA VAL A 463 10.93 -8.21 -5.00
C VAL A 463 10.22 -9.37 -4.28
N LYS A 464 9.74 -9.15 -3.05
CA LYS A 464 8.91 -10.13 -2.33
C LYS A 464 7.61 -10.43 -3.08
N TYR A 465 6.99 -9.40 -3.68
CA TYR A 465 5.78 -9.57 -4.49
C TYR A 465 6.01 -10.34 -5.80
N SER A 466 7.24 -10.40 -6.32
CA SER A 466 7.59 -11.25 -7.46
C SER A 466 7.94 -12.70 -7.08
N GLY A 467 7.81 -13.07 -5.80
CA GLY A 467 7.96 -14.44 -5.32
C GLY A 467 9.37 -14.81 -4.85
N VAL A 468 10.28 -13.85 -4.72
CA VAL A 468 11.63 -14.07 -4.19
C VAL A 468 11.59 -14.17 -2.66
N SER A 469 12.27 -15.16 -2.12
CA SER A 469 12.44 -15.34 -0.68
C SER A 469 13.45 -14.33 -0.13
N LEU A 470 13.08 -13.67 0.97
CA LEU A 470 13.96 -12.73 1.66
C LEU A 470 14.64 -13.40 2.86
N PRO A 471 15.84 -12.94 3.27
CA PRO A 471 16.50 -13.46 4.46
C PRO A 471 15.59 -13.38 5.69
N SER A 472 15.40 -14.53 6.34
CA SER A 472 14.56 -14.72 7.54
C SER A 472 15.36 -14.70 8.84
N THR A 473 16.69 -14.76 8.76
CA THR A 473 17.58 -14.66 9.90
C THR A 473 17.84 -13.20 10.26
N ALA A 474 17.42 -12.79 11.45
CA ALA A 474 17.70 -11.46 11.97
C ALA A 474 19.20 -11.27 12.30
N PRO A 475 19.72 -10.03 12.32
CA PRO A 475 21.14 -9.76 12.57
C PRO A 475 21.63 -10.33 13.91
N ILE A 476 22.81 -10.96 13.94
CA ILE A 476 23.40 -11.48 15.18
C ILE A 476 23.82 -10.30 16.08
N PRO A 477 23.41 -10.26 17.36
CA PRO A 477 23.83 -9.18 18.26
C PRO A 477 25.35 -9.23 18.50
N GLU A 478 26.05 -8.10 18.36
CA GLU A 478 27.50 -7.96 18.65
C GLU A 478 27.91 -8.49 20.04
N THR A 479 26.98 -8.54 20.99
CA THR A 479 27.19 -9.13 22.33
C THR A 479 27.30 -10.65 22.33
N ALA A 480 26.79 -11.34 21.31
CA ALA A 480 26.96 -12.78 21.14
C ALA A 480 28.33 -13.14 20.55
N LEU A 481 28.97 -12.22 19.80
CA LEU A 481 30.32 -12.41 19.25
C LEU A 481 31.44 -12.07 20.25
N THR A 482 31.11 -11.41 21.37
CA THR A 482 32.09 -11.02 22.40
C THR A 482 32.23 -12.04 23.54
N VAL A 483 31.48 -13.15 23.52
CA VAL A 483 31.69 -14.27 24.45
C VAL A 483 32.61 -15.30 23.81
N THR A 484 33.86 -14.93 23.60
CA THR A 484 34.96 -15.90 23.49
C THR A 484 36.07 -15.38 24.39
N PRO A 485 36.26 -15.92 25.60
CA PRO A 485 37.46 -15.59 26.35
C PRO A 485 38.63 -16.20 25.59
N ALA A 486 39.49 -15.35 25.03
CA ALA A 486 40.86 -15.72 24.71
C ALA A 486 41.59 -16.00 26.03
N GLY A 487 41.47 -17.23 26.52
CA GLY A 487 42.30 -17.78 27.60
C GLY A 487 43.37 -18.68 27.00
N PRO A 488 44.64 -18.55 27.40
CA PRO A 488 45.72 -19.35 26.83
C PRO A 488 45.51 -20.83 27.15
N ALA A 489 45.81 -21.67 26.17
CA ALA A 489 45.76 -23.11 26.26
C ALA A 489 46.55 -23.62 27.48
N THR A 490 45.84 -24.23 28.44
CA THR A 490 46.42 -25.27 29.28
C THR A 490 45.68 -26.56 28.94
N ALA A 491 46.41 -27.45 28.29
CA ALA A 491 45.97 -28.80 28.03
C ALA A 491 45.80 -29.54 29.37
N SER A 492 44.61 -30.06 29.62
CA SER A 492 44.46 -31.35 30.29
C SER A 492 43.33 -32.08 29.60
N ALA A 493 43.76 -33.10 28.86
CA ALA A 493 42.90 -34.13 28.34
C ALA A 493 42.22 -34.86 29.51
N GLU A 494 40.91 -35.05 29.39
CA GLU A 494 40.21 -36.34 29.56
C GLU A 494 38.71 -36.08 29.76
N GLY A 495 37.88 -36.83 29.02
CA GLY A 495 36.49 -37.07 29.41
C GLY A 495 35.40 -36.49 28.50
N GLY A 496 35.05 -37.26 27.47
CA GLY A 496 33.64 -37.50 27.13
C GLY A 496 32.90 -36.45 26.30
N LEU A 497 32.66 -36.79 25.02
CA LEU A 497 31.48 -36.36 24.28
C LEU A 497 30.22 -36.57 25.16
N SER A 498 29.61 -35.49 25.63
CA SER A 498 28.25 -35.52 26.16
C SER A 498 27.39 -34.57 25.33
N VAL A 499 26.72 -35.16 24.35
CA VAL A 499 25.53 -34.61 23.70
C VAL A 499 24.51 -34.32 24.79
N ALA A 500 24.10 -33.06 24.93
CA ALA A 500 22.93 -32.70 25.73
C ALA A 500 21.71 -32.57 24.80
N PRO A 501 20.52 -33.08 25.22
CA PRO A 501 19.40 -33.35 24.32
C PRO A 501 18.53 -32.12 24.08
N ALA A 502 17.75 -32.18 22.99
CA ALA A 502 16.70 -31.22 22.65
C ALA A 502 15.69 -31.04 23.80
N PRO A 503 15.17 -29.80 24.03
CA PRO A 503 14.05 -29.62 24.95
C PRO A 503 12.77 -30.18 24.31
N GLN A 504 12.26 -31.26 24.90
CA GLN A 504 10.95 -31.84 24.60
C GLN A 504 9.82 -30.88 25.00
N GLN A 505 8.84 -30.86 24.11
CA GLN A 505 7.46 -30.42 24.22
C GLN A 505 6.83 -30.83 25.58
N ARG A 506 6.40 -29.86 26.38
CA ARG A 506 5.44 -30.09 27.47
C ARG A 506 4.03 -30.03 26.89
N LEU A 507 3.48 -31.20 26.62
CA LEU A 507 2.06 -31.48 26.70
C LEU A 507 1.76 -31.83 28.16
N ASP A 508 0.84 -31.10 28.78
CA ASP A 508 -0.07 -31.60 29.82
C ASP A 508 -1.39 -30.83 29.63
N ALA A 509 -2.48 -31.49 29.22
CA ALA A 509 -3.28 -32.45 29.98
C ALA A 509 -4.15 -31.75 31.05
N ASN A 510 -5.37 -31.37 30.66
CA ASN A 510 -6.61 -31.86 31.29
C ASN A 510 -7.85 -31.17 30.68
N HIS A 511 -8.60 -31.92 29.86
CA HIS A 511 -10.00 -32.22 30.19
C HIS A 511 -10.56 -33.35 29.30
N ILE A 512 -10.44 -34.56 29.85
CA ILE A 512 -11.46 -35.60 30.05
C ILE A 512 -12.54 -35.72 28.96
N ARG A 513 -12.46 -36.86 28.25
CA ARG A 513 -13.53 -37.52 27.50
C ARG A 513 -14.12 -38.60 28.42
N THR A 514 -15.44 -38.60 28.60
CA THR A 514 -16.16 -39.76 29.15
C THR A 514 -17.09 -40.28 28.06
N THR A 515 -16.66 -41.34 27.38
CA THR A 515 -17.53 -42.25 26.62
C THR A 515 -17.89 -43.37 27.57
N GLN A 516 -19.18 -43.54 27.84
CA GLN A 516 -19.70 -44.65 28.63
C GLN A 516 -20.11 -45.75 27.64
N ASP A 517 -19.52 -46.92 27.83
CA ASP A 517 -19.81 -48.13 27.07
C ASP A 517 -21.21 -48.69 27.37
N ASP A 518 -21.77 -49.20 26.29
CA ASP A 518 -22.97 -49.99 26.14
C ASP A 518 -22.69 -51.45 26.57
N PRO A 519 -23.37 -52.01 27.59
CA PRO A 519 -23.35 -53.44 27.86
C PRO A 519 -24.60 -54.08 27.26
N SER A 520 -24.41 -54.78 26.15
CA SER A 520 -25.42 -55.64 25.54
C SER A 520 -25.94 -56.73 26.50
N VAL A 521 -27.22 -56.71 26.88
CA VAL A 521 -28.00 -57.92 27.28
C VAL A 521 -29.48 -57.78 26.90
N ARG A 522 -29.89 -58.65 25.96
CA ARG A 522 -31.17 -59.39 25.82
C ARG A 522 -32.36 -58.98 26.73
N ALA A 523 -33.48 -58.61 26.10
CA ALA A 523 -34.76 -59.35 26.05
C ALA A 523 -35.80 -58.50 25.31
#